data_AF-A0A965PLA7-F1
#
_entry.id   AF-A0A965PLA7-F1
#
_cell.length_a   1.000
_cell.length_b   1.000
_cell.length_c   1.000
_cell.angle_alpha   90.00
_cell.angle_beta   90.00
_cell.angle_gamma   90.00
#
_symmetry.space_group_name_H-M   'P 1'
#
loop_
_entity.id
_entity.type
_entity.pdbx_description
1 polymer ?
#
loop_
_entity_poly.entity_id
_entity_poly.type
_entity_poly.pdbx_seq_one_letter_code
_entity_poly.pdbx_strand_id
1 'polypeptide(L)'
;MSKERLKINNLLENELLEIPIPLSTSSYTPISHKEIIETIKEQLDIKGFKIKTSNYKANNAGTKLIGYYGIEHTDSELGLMMAFRNSYDKTMSAGLAIGGQVWICENGMIAGDVSLIRKHTGIANKIINNTIVSSIDKFEKSFESIIKDRNTMRDIEITKKTCSELLGRMYVEEQMITSAQLDIIKDGMYNSVNFKGDSAWDFYNNVTESLKISTVNNYLKDHINVHNFITAELAI
;
A
#
# COMPACT_ATOMS: atom_id res chain seq x y z
N MET A 1 21.44 8.03 14.33
CA MET A 1 20.86 8.51 13.05
C MET A 1 19.37 8.69 13.25
N SER A 2 18.89 9.93 13.20
CA SER A 2 17.46 10.26 13.34
C SER A 2 16.67 9.60 12.22
N LYS A 3 15.72 8.72 12.56
CA LYS A 3 14.71 8.22 11.62
C LYS A 3 13.82 9.40 11.25
N GLU A 4 14.14 10.06 10.15
CA GLU A 4 13.35 11.14 9.60
C GLU A 4 11.96 10.58 9.24
N ARG A 5 10.98 10.82 10.11
CA ARG A 5 9.57 10.49 9.84
C ARG A 5 9.10 11.44 8.75
N LEU A 6 8.41 10.94 7.72
CA LEU A 6 7.66 11.82 6.82
C LEU A 6 6.74 12.66 7.69
N LYS A 7 7.01 13.96 7.80
CA LYS A 7 6.00 14.89 8.28
C LYS A 7 4.94 14.91 7.20
N ILE A 8 3.70 14.67 7.58
CA ILE A 8 2.53 14.79 6.70
C ILE A 8 2.36 16.28 6.44
N ASN A 9 3.23 16.85 5.61
CA ASN A 9 2.91 18.08 4.93
C ASN A 9 2.12 17.65 3.70
N ASN A 10 0.84 18.02 3.67
CA ASN A 10 0.04 17.98 2.46
C ASN A 10 0.61 19.05 1.52
N LEU A 11 1.74 18.76 0.87
CA LEU A 11 2.17 19.53 -0.30
C LEU A 11 1.06 19.41 -1.34
N LEU A 12 0.58 20.54 -1.84
CA LEU A 12 -0.41 20.57 -2.89
C LEU A 12 0.19 19.96 -4.14
N GLU A 13 -0.63 19.30 -4.95
CA GLU A 13 -0.17 18.61 -6.16
C GLU A 13 0.69 19.55 -7.04
N ASN A 14 0.25 20.79 -7.23
CA ASN A 14 0.98 21.78 -8.01
C ASN A 14 2.40 22.04 -7.49
N GLU A 15 2.60 22.06 -6.17
CA GLU A 15 3.93 22.23 -5.57
C GLU A 15 4.83 21.03 -5.87
N LEU A 16 4.26 19.82 -5.95
CA LEU A 16 5.00 18.60 -6.31
C LEU A 16 5.42 18.57 -7.78
N LEU A 17 4.57 19.10 -8.66
CA LEU A 17 4.84 19.16 -10.10
C LEU A 17 5.97 20.13 -10.47
N GLU A 18 6.24 21.11 -9.61
CA GLU A 18 7.28 22.12 -9.80
C GLU A 18 8.64 21.75 -9.20
N ILE A 19 8.75 20.62 -8.48
CA ILE A 19 10.02 20.20 -7.86
C ILE A 19 11.08 19.96 -8.95
N PRO A 20 12.25 20.63 -8.87
CA PRO A 20 13.31 20.46 -9.84
C PRO A 20 13.78 19.01 -9.94
N ILE A 21 13.78 18.47 -11.16
CA ILE A 21 14.29 17.14 -11.46
C ILE A 21 15.82 17.17 -11.34
N PRO A 22 16.46 16.27 -10.57
CA PRO A 22 17.91 16.21 -10.49
C PRO A 22 18.55 15.91 -11.85
N LEU A 23 19.82 16.30 -12.02
CA LEU A 23 20.58 15.92 -13.21
C LEU A 23 20.80 14.41 -13.28
N SER A 24 20.60 13.85 -14.47
CA SER A 24 20.95 12.46 -14.77
C SER A 24 22.47 12.27 -14.73
N THR A 25 22.92 11.10 -14.27
CA THR A 25 24.34 10.71 -14.26
C THR A 25 24.50 9.30 -14.83
N SER A 26 25.73 8.85 -15.08
CA SER A 26 25.99 7.50 -15.58
C SER A 26 25.42 6.37 -14.69
N SER A 27 25.25 6.63 -13.39
CA SER A 27 24.73 5.67 -12.41
C SER A 27 23.36 6.05 -11.85
N TYR A 28 22.72 7.13 -12.33
CA TYR A 28 21.43 7.58 -11.82
C TYR A 28 20.54 8.17 -12.92
N THR A 29 19.38 7.56 -13.12
CA THR A 29 18.33 8.01 -14.03
C THR A 29 17.15 8.56 -13.21
N PRO A 30 16.99 9.88 -13.09
CA PRO A 30 15.85 10.47 -12.40
C PRO A 30 14.55 10.08 -13.10
N ILE A 31 13.49 9.85 -12.32
CA ILE A 31 12.13 9.63 -12.81
C ILE A 31 11.30 10.79 -12.30
N SER A 32 10.64 11.54 -13.17
CA SER A 32 9.89 12.73 -12.79
C SER A 32 8.65 12.37 -11.94
N HIS A 33 8.43 13.08 -10.82
CA HIS A 33 7.18 13.01 -10.06
C HIS A 33 5.98 13.39 -10.94
N LYS A 34 6.13 14.46 -11.71
CA LYS A 34 5.11 14.94 -12.66
C LYS A 34 4.76 13.87 -13.69
N GLU A 35 5.77 13.25 -14.32
CA GLU A 35 5.54 12.22 -15.34
C GLU A 35 4.80 11.01 -14.77
N ILE A 36 5.16 10.54 -13.56
CA ILE A 36 4.44 9.45 -12.89
C ILE A 36 2.97 9.85 -12.64
N ILE A 37 2.74 11.02 -12.05
CA ILE A 37 1.40 11.51 -11.68
C ILE A 37 0.51 11.63 -12.92
N GLU A 38 1.00 12.31 -13.95
CA GLU A 38 0.27 12.55 -15.19
C GLU A 38 -0.01 11.23 -15.92
N THR A 39 1.00 10.35 -16.04
CA THR A 39 0.84 9.05 -16.69
C THR A 39 -0.18 8.18 -15.97
N ILE A 40 -0.16 8.12 -14.63
CA ILE A 40 -1.17 7.35 -13.89
C ILE A 40 -2.57 7.92 -14.13
N LYS A 41 -2.75 9.24 -14.04
CA LYS A 41 -4.06 9.88 -14.24
C LYS A 41 -4.59 9.65 -15.65
N GLU A 42 -3.75 9.83 -16.66
CA GLU A 42 -4.10 9.57 -18.06
C GLU A 42 -4.51 8.11 -18.29
N GLN A 43 -3.74 7.16 -17.77
CA GLN A 43 -4.05 5.74 -17.95
C GLN A 43 -5.32 5.31 -17.19
N LEU A 44 -5.60 5.88 -16.01
CA LEU A 44 -6.85 5.66 -15.31
C LEU A 44 -8.04 6.20 -16.10
N ASP A 45 -7.93 7.41 -16.65
CA ASP A 45 -8.97 8.04 -17.47
C ASP A 45 -9.27 7.25 -18.75
N ILE A 46 -8.21 6.82 -19.48
CA ILE A 46 -8.33 5.96 -20.67
C ILE A 46 -9.11 4.67 -20.36
N LYS A 47 -8.94 4.12 -19.15
CA LYS A 47 -9.59 2.88 -18.71
C LYS A 47 -10.93 3.12 -18.02
N GLY A 48 -11.39 4.37 -17.92
CA GLY A 48 -12.67 4.72 -17.31
C GLY A 48 -12.68 4.65 -15.78
N PHE A 49 -11.52 4.54 -15.12
CA PHE A 49 -11.42 4.56 -13.66
C PHE A 49 -11.48 6.00 -13.15
N LYS A 50 -12.44 6.29 -12.26
CA LYS A 50 -12.59 7.62 -11.67
C LYS A 50 -11.85 7.72 -10.34
N ILE A 51 -11.00 8.73 -10.20
CA ILE A 51 -10.33 9.03 -8.93
C ILE A 51 -11.34 9.73 -8.01
N LYS A 52 -11.67 9.09 -6.88
CA LYS A 52 -12.53 9.64 -5.82
C LYS A 52 -11.75 10.49 -4.82
N THR A 53 -10.53 10.07 -4.47
CA THR A 53 -9.66 10.79 -3.52
C THR A 53 -8.22 10.76 -4.00
N SER A 54 -7.50 11.87 -3.86
CA SER A 54 -6.06 11.96 -4.05
C SER A 54 -5.37 12.46 -2.79
N ASN A 55 -4.31 11.77 -2.38
CA ASN A 55 -3.50 12.17 -1.23
C ASN A 55 -2.02 12.04 -1.57
N TYR A 56 -1.23 13.04 -1.22
CA TYR A 56 0.21 13.02 -1.42
C TYR A 56 0.93 13.29 -0.10
N LYS A 57 2.01 12.55 0.13
CA LYS A 57 2.94 12.74 1.25
C LYS A 57 4.32 12.96 0.68
N ALA A 58 4.96 14.06 1.04
CA ALA A 58 6.32 14.34 0.64
C ALA A 58 7.13 14.97 1.79
N ASN A 59 8.45 14.86 1.72
CA ASN A 59 9.33 15.56 2.65
C ASN A 59 9.38 17.06 2.31
N ASN A 60 9.90 17.89 3.22
CA ASN A 60 9.95 19.35 3.04
C ASN A 60 10.64 19.79 1.73
N ALA A 61 11.63 19.02 1.28
CA ALA A 61 12.37 19.30 0.05
C ALA A 61 11.67 18.74 -1.20
N GLY A 62 10.56 18.01 -1.05
CA GLY A 62 9.87 17.34 -2.15
C GLY A 62 10.62 16.16 -2.77
N THR A 63 11.84 15.85 -2.31
CA THR A 63 12.69 14.80 -2.87
C THR A 63 12.18 13.38 -2.65
N LYS A 64 11.21 13.17 -1.76
CA LYS A 64 10.56 11.88 -1.53
C LYS A 64 9.07 12.09 -1.66
N LEU A 65 8.42 11.26 -2.47
CA LEU A 65 6.99 11.31 -2.70
C LEU A 65 6.37 9.95 -2.46
N ILE A 66 5.21 9.95 -1.81
CA ILE A 66 4.21 8.88 -1.86
C ILE A 66 2.89 9.51 -2.29
N GLY A 67 2.24 8.94 -3.29
CA GLY A 67 0.88 9.30 -3.69
C GLY A 67 -0.07 8.15 -3.47
N TYR A 68 -1.33 8.48 -3.20
CA TYR A 68 -2.45 7.56 -3.06
C TYR A 68 -3.62 8.07 -3.88
N TYR A 69 -4.20 7.20 -4.70
CA TYR A 69 -5.47 7.43 -5.37
C TYR A 69 -6.49 6.40 -4.89
N GLY A 70 -7.57 6.88 -4.28
CA GLY A 70 -8.78 6.10 -4.07
C GLY A 70 -9.62 6.18 -5.31
N ILE A 71 -9.99 5.04 -5.86
CA ILE A 71 -10.70 4.87 -7.13
C ILE A 71 -12.14 4.47 -6.82
N GLU A 72 -13.07 5.09 -7.52
CA GLU A 72 -14.48 4.79 -7.41
C GLU A 72 -14.76 3.34 -7.84
N HIS A 73 -15.49 2.62 -7.00
CA HIS A 73 -15.95 1.27 -7.29
C HIS A 73 -17.36 1.07 -6.71
N THR A 74 -18.09 0.11 -7.24
CA THR A 74 -19.46 -0.27 -6.83
C THR A 74 -19.54 -1.03 -5.51
N ASP A 75 -18.41 -1.45 -4.92
CA ASP A 75 -18.43 -2.19 -3.65
C ASP A 75 -18.64 -1.20 -2.49
N SER A 76 -19.57 -1.52 -1.59
CA SER A 76 -19.99 -0.62 -0.53
C SER A 76 -19.02 -0.53 0.65
N GLU A 77 -18.06 -1.46 0.76
CA GLU A 77 -17.19 -1.61 1.93
C GLU A 77 -15.70 -1.56 1.59
N LEU A 78 -15.34 -2.01 0.38
CA LEU A 78 -14.01 -1.92 -0.19
C LEU A 78 -13.97 -0.86 -1.29
N GLY A 79 -12.93 -0.04 -1.25
CA GLY A 79 -12.53 0.85 -2.33
C GLY A 79 -11.30 0.28 -3.01
N LEU A 80 -11.13 0.61 -4.28
CA LEU A 80 -9.89 0.31 -4.97
C LEU A 80 -8.90 1.44 -4.71
N MET A 81 -7.68 1.11 -4.34
CA MET A 81 -6.62 2.08 -4.05
C MET A 81 -5.39 1.79 -4.88
N MET A 82 -4.77 2.85 -5.37
CA MET A 82 -3.46 2.83 -5.99
C MET A 82 -2.51 3.64 -5.12
N ALA A 83 -1.34 3.09 -4.82
CA ALA A 83 -0.28 3.78 -4.12
C ALA A 83 0.98 3.79 -4.98
N PHE A 84 1.67 4.92 -5.05
CA PHE A 84 2.94 5.02 -5.76
C PHE A 84 3.94 5.80 -4.93
N ARG A 85 5.22 5.55 -5.18
CA ARG A 85 6.31 6.25 -4.51
C ARG A 85 7.45 6.55 -5.47
N ASN A 86 8.21 7.58 -5.17
CA ASN A 86 9.41 7.92 -5.91
C ASN A 86 10.36 8.75 -5.04
N SER A 87 11.64 8.78 -5.38
CA SER A 87 12.58 9.74 -4.78
C SER A 87 13.62 10.27 -5.76
N TYR A 88 13.98 11.53 -5.53
CA TYR A 88 15.08 12.25 -6.17
C TYR A 88 16.39 12.13 -5.40
N ASP A 89 16.34 11.80 -4.11
CA ASP A 89 17.53 11.67 -3.25
C ASP A 89 18.10 10.25 -3.18
N LYS A 90 17.62 9.33 -4.02
CA LYS A 90 18.10 7.94 -4.15
C LYS A 90 17.83 7.08 -2.91
N THR A 91 17.09 7.58 -1.92
CA THR A 91 16.78 6.82 -0.71
C THR A 91 15.63 5.83 -0.90
N MET A 92 14.83 6.00 -1.96
CA MET A 92 13.72 5.13 -2.32
C MET A 92 13.69 4.85 -3.82
N SER A 93 13.50 3.59 -4.19
CA SER A 93 13.14 3.19 -5.56
C SER A 93 11.79 3.79 -5.99
N ALA A 94 11.60 4.08 -7.27
CA ALA A 94 10.27 4.30 -7.81
C ALA A 94 9.46 3.00 -7.75
N GLY A 95 8.16 3.09 -7.44
CA GLY A 95 7.30 1.93 -7.45
C GLY A 95 5.83 2.24 -7.34
N LEU A 96 5.03 1.25 -7.74
CA LEU A 96 3.58 1.31 -7.78
C LEU A 96 3.00 0.07 -7.10
N ALA A 97 1.86 0.26 -6.46
CA ALA A 97 1.08 -0.79 -5.82
C ALA A 97 -0.39 -0.56 -6.07
N ILE A 98 -1.09 -1.67 -6.27
CA ILE A 98 -2.53 -1.72 -6.41
C ILE A 98 -3.05 -2.54 -5.24
N GLY A 99 -4.08 -2.06 -4.57
CA GLY A 99 -4.78 -2.88 -3.60
C GLY A 99 -6.12 -2.34 -3.15
N GLY A 100 -6.79 -3.09 -2.29
CA GLY A 100 -8.14 -2.73 -1.82
C GLY A 100 -8.07 -2.03 -0.47
N GLN A 101 -8.71 -0.87 -0.35
CA GLN A 101 -8.84 -0.08 0.87
C GLN A 101 -10.19 -0.31 1.54
N VAL A 102 -10.21 -0.62 2.84
CA VAL A 102 -11.46 -0.70 3.62
C VAL A 102 -11.94 0.69 3.99
N TRP A 103 -13.17 1.06 3.59
CA TRP A 103 -13.75 2.38 3.85
C TRP A 103 -14.10 2.60 5.33
N ILE A 104 -14.58 1.55 6.00
CA ILE A 104 -15.13 1.64 7.37
C ILE A 104 -14.04 1.94 8.43
N CYS A 105 -12.77 1.70 8.11
CA CYS A 105 -11.69 1.85 9.07
C CYS A 105 -10.62 2.89 8.64
N GLU A 106 -10.64 3.37 7.39
CA GLU A 106 -9.51 4.11 6.79
C GLU A 106 -8.16 3.38 6.95
N ASN A 107 -8.18 2.05 7.03
CA ASN A 107 -7.01 1.27 7.42
C ASN A 107 -5.93 1.16 6.35
N GLY A 108 -6.24 1.61 5.13
CA GLY A 108 -5.29 1.59 4.03
C GLY A 108 -4.79 0.17 3.75
N MET A 109 -5.69 -0.83 3.84
CA MET A 109 -5.39 -2.20 3.42
C MET A 109 -4.75 -2.16 2.02
N ILE A 110 -3.69 -2.95 1.85
CA ILE A 110 -3.10 -3.21 0.54
C ILE A 110 -3.01 -4.73 0.41
N ALA A 111 -4.10 -5.31 -0.05
CA ALA A 111 -4.11 -6.64 -0.65
C ALA A 111 -4.07 -6.44 -2.16
N GLY A 112 -3.24 -7.15 -2.92
CA GLY A 112 -3.20 -7.01 -4.39
C GLY A 112 -1.79 -6.98 -5.01
N ASP A 113 -1.76 -6.89 -6.34
CA ASP A 113 -0.53 -6.92 -7.13
C ASP A 113 0.34 -5.68 -6.89
N VAL A 114 1.55 -5.89 -6.39
CA VAL A 114 2.58 -4.85 -6.36
C VAL A 114 3.42 -4.90 -7.61
N SER A 115 3.15 -3.94 -8.48
CA SER A 115 3.85 -3.81 -9.74
C SER A 115 5.00 -2.81 -9.58
N LEU A 116 6.18 -3.40 -9.35
CA LEU A 116 7.53 -2.81 -9.50
C LEU A 116 8.04 -1.95 -8.32
N ILE A 117 9.23 -2.33 -7.86
CA ILE A 117 10.16 -1.52 -7.05
C ILE A 117 11.43 -1.39 -7.90
N ARG A 118 11.61 -0.28 -8.63
CA ARG A 118 12.73 -0.09 -9.57
C ARG A 118 13.75 0.92 -9.05
N LYS A 119 15.01 0.52 -9.04
CA LYS A 119 16.14 1.44 -8.82
C LYS A 119 16.26 2.40 -10.01
N HIS A 120 16.63 3.65 -9.73
CA HIS A 120 16.84 4.72 -10.70
C HIS A 120 18.11 4.54 -11.52
N THR A 121 18.19 3.48 -12.33
CA THR A 121 19.37 3.17 -13.17
C THR A 121 18.96 2.77 -14.58
N GLY A 122 19.82 3.09 -15.56
CA GLY A 122 19.59 2.73 -16.96
C GLY A 122 18.30 3.33 -17.52
N ILE A 123 17.44 2.51 -18.12
CA ILE A 123 16.17 2.93 -18.74
C ILE A 123 14.98 3.00 -17.77
N ALA A 124 15.23 3.36 -16.50
CA ALA A 124 14.24 3.30 -15.43
C ALA A 124 12.94 4.09 -15.73
N ASN A 125 13.06 5.24 -16.41
CA ASN A 125 11.92 6.07 -16.85
C ASN A 125 11.01 5.36 -17.87
N LYS A 126 11.58 4.63 -18.86
CA LYS A 126 10.76 3.87 -19.82
C LYS A 126 10.07 2.68 -19.16
N ILE A 127 10.79 2.01 -18.25
CA ILE A 127 10.25 0.85 -17.54
C ILE A 127 9.08 1.24 -16.65
N ILE A 128 9.18 2.37 -15.93
CA ILE A 128 8.09 2.79 -15.03
C ILE A 128 6.81 3.10 -15.81
N ASN A 129 6.88 3.73 -16.99
CA ASN A 129 5.70 4.04 -17.79
C ASN A 129 5.00 2.76 -18.29
N ASN A 130 5.76 1.82 -18.86
CA ASN A 130 5.19 0.52 -19.27
C ASN A 130 4.61 -0.26 -18.08
N THR A 131 5.24 -0.12 -16.91
CA THR A 131 4.73 -0.73 -15.68
C THR A 131 3.41 -0.10 -15.27
N ILE A 132 3.29 1.23 -15.25
CA ILE A 132 2.03 1.92 -14.91
C ILE A 132 0.89 1.39 -15.78
N VAL A 133 1.08 1.33 -17.10
CA VAL A 133 0.09 0.81 -18.06
C VAL A 133 -0.32 -0.63 -17.70
N SER A 134 0.66 -1.54 -17.64
CA SER A 134 0.41 -2.96 -17.34
C SER A 134 -0.16 -3.22 -15.94
N SER A 135 0.05 -2.31 -14.99
CA SER A 135 -0.52 -2.39 -13.64
C SER A 135 -2.00 -2.02 -13.68
N ILE A 136 -2.31 -0.91 -14.36
CA ILE A 136 -3.70 -0.44 -14.53
C ILE A 136 -4.51 -1.44 -15.37
N ASP A 137 -3.89 -2.14 -16.33
CA ASP A 137 -4.55 -3.23 -17.07
C ASP A 137 -5.01 -4.39 -16.15
N LYS A 138 -4.37 -4.59 -15.01
CA LYS A 138 -4.70 -5.65 -14.05
C LYS A 138 -5.65 -5.18 -12.94
N PHE A 139 -5.99 -3.90 -12.92
CA PHE A 139 -6.60 -3.23 -11.77
C PHE A 139 -7.95 -3.86 -11.37
N GLU A 140 -8.82 -4.12 -12.35
CA GLU A 140 -10.11 -4.77 -12.15
C GLU A 140 -9.95 -6.20 -11.61
N LYS A 141 -9.11 -7.02 -12.25
CA LYS A 141 -8.84 -8.40 -11.81
C LYS A 141 -8.24 -8.46 -10.41
N SER A 142 -7.31 -7.56 -10.07
CA SER A 142 -6.76 -7.47 -8.72
C SER A 142 -7.86 -7.13 -7.71
N PHE A 143 -8.77 -6.22 -8.07
CA PHE A 143 -9.88 -5.83 -7.19
C PHE A 143 -10.89 -6.96 -6.95
N GLU A 144 -11.27 -7.70 -8.01
CA GLU A 144 -12.11 -8.88 -7.89
C GLU A 144 -11.48 -9.94 -6.96
N SER A 145 -10.17 -10.15 -7.06
CA SER A 145 -9.44 -11.05 -6.15
C SER A 145 -9.58 -10.60 -4.70
N ILE A 146 -9.42 -9.31 -4.43
CA ILE A 146 -9.48 -8.77 -3.06
C ILE A 146 -10.90 -8.87 -2.49
N ILE A 147 -11.93 -8.64 -3.32
CA ILE A 147 -13.33 -8.88 -2.94
C ILE A 147 -13.54 -10.35 -2.60
N LYS A 148 -13.01 -11.26 -3.42
CA LYS A 148 -13.11 -12.70 -3.19
C LYS A 148 -12.44 -13.07 -1.87
N ASP A 149 -11.20 -12.63 -1.65
CA ASP A 149 -10.43 -12.93 -0.43
C ASP A 149 -11.15 -12.41 0.81
N ARG A 150 -11.70 -11.18 0.76
CA ARG A 150 -12.54 -10.64 1.84
C ARG A 150 -13.72 -11.57 2.13
N ASN A 151 -14.49 -11.92 1.10
CA ASN A 151 -15.69 -12.72 1.28
C ASN A 151 -15.33 -14.09 1.87
N THR A 152 -14.27 -14.72 1.38
CA THR A 152 -13.77 -15.99 1.95
C THR A 152 -13.31 -15.82 3.40
N MET A 153 -12.57 -14.76 3.73
CA MET A 153 -12.14 -14.48 5.11
C MET A 153 -13.33 -14.27 6.07
N ARG A 154 -14.47 -13.77 5.58
CA ARG A 154 -15.69 -13.61 6.41
C ARG A 154 -16.35 -14.93 6.75
N ASP A 155 -16.28 -15.88 5.83
CA ASP A 155 -16.88 -17.21 6.00
C ASP A 155 -16.02 -18.13 6.87
N ILE A 156 -14.76 -17.76 7.15
CA ILE A 156 -13.84 -18.51 8.00
C ILE A 156 -13.93 -17.98 9.43
N GLU A 157 -14.58 -18.74 10.32
CA GLU A 157 -14.50 -18.53 11.76
C GLU A 157 -13.13 -18.95 12.30
N ILE A 158 -12.51 -18.11 13.13
CA ILE A 158 -11.23 -18.40 13.78
C ILE A 158 -11.33 -18.19 15.28
N THR A 159 -10.72 -19.12 16.02
CA THR A 159 -10.71 -19.06 17.48
C THR A 159 -9.58 -18.15 17.98
N LYS A 160 -9.69 -17.68 19.23
CA LYS A 160 -8.58 -16.97 19.91
C LYS A 160 -7.28 -17.77 19.93
N LYS A 161 -7.35 -19.11 19.97
CA LYS A 161 -6.18 -19.98 19.86
C LYS A 161 -5.50 -19.81 18.50
N THR A 162 -6.28 -19.90 17.43
CA THR A 162 -5.79 -19.68 16.05
C THR A 162 -5.22 -18.27 15.88
N CYS A 163 -5.91 -17.23 16.35
CA CYS A 163 -5.38 -15.87 16.30
C CYS A 163 -4.04 -15.73 17.04
N SER A 164 -3.92 -16.33 18.23
CA SER A 164 -2.69 -16.28 19.03
C SER A 164 -1.53 -17.03 18.37
N GLU A 165 -1.83 -18.15 17.72
CA GLU A 165 -0.86 -18.92 16.94
C GLU A 165 -0.36 -18.12 15.73
N LEU A 166 -1.27 -17.62 14.88
CA LEU A 166 -0.92 -16.79 13.73
C LEU A 166 -0.10 -15.57 14.15
N LEU A 167 -0.55 -14.88 15.20
CA LEU A 167 0.14 -13.71 15.73
C LEU A 167 1.55 -14.04 16.25
N GLY A 168 1.70 -15.16 16.94
CA GLY A 168 3.00 -15.67 17.40
C GLY A 168 3.94 -15.96 16.25
N ARG A 169 3.45 -16.63 15.19
CA ARG A 169 4.25 -16.96 14.00
C ARG A 169 4.63 -15.72 13.19
N MET A 170 3.72 -14.77 13.02
CA MET A 170 4.00 -13.48 12.39
C MET A 170 5.17 -12.74 13.07
N TYR A 171 5.26 -12.82 14.40
CA TYR A 171 6.31 -12.16 15.17
C TYR A 171 7.60 -12.97 15.28
N VAL A 172 7.50 -14.25 15.62
CA VAL A 172 8.66 -15.10 15.99
C VAL A 172 9.30 -15.75 14.78
N GLU A 173 8.50 -16.35 13.90
CA GLU A 173 8.98 -17.15 12.76
C GLU A 173 9.22 -16.26 11.55
N GLU A 174 8.20 -15.49 11.16
CA GLU A 174 8.20 -14.72 9.92
C GLU A 174 8.80 -13.32 10.08
N GLN A 175 8.89 -12.82 11.32
CA GLN A 175 9.42 -11.49 11.65
C GLN A 175 8.78 -10.36 10.82
N MET A 176 7.50 -10.50 10.47
CA MET A 176 6.78 -9.55 9.60
C MET A 176 6.14 -8.40 10.37
N ILE A 177 5.99 -8.56 11.69
CA ILE A 177 5.51 -7.52 12.60
C ILE A 177 6.54 -7.23 13.69
N THR A 178 6.52 -6.00 14.20
CA THR A 178 7.34 -5.56 15.34
C THR A 178 6.64 -5.80 16.67
N SER A 179 7.38 -5.69 17.79
CA SER A 179 6.77 -5.79 19.13
C SER A 179 5.71 -4.72 19.38
N ALA A 180 5.89 -3.50 18.85
CA ALA A 180 4.89 -2.45 18.94
C ALA A 180 3.61 -2.81 18.17
N GLN A 181 3.73 -3.43 17.00
CA GLN A 181 2.59 -3.89 16.21
C GLN A 181 1.89 -5.07 16.88
N LEU A 182 2.66 -6.02 17.42
CA LEU A 182 2.16 -7.13 18.23
C LEU A 182 1.27 -6.62 19.39
N ASP A 183 1.72 -5.58 20.11
CA ASP A 183 0.94 -4.99 21.20
C ASP A 183 -0.37 -4.34 20.72
N ILE A 184 -0.36 -3.65 19.57
CA ILE A 184 -1.57 -3.08 18.95
C ILE A 184 -2.56 -4.20 18.58
N ILE A 185 -2.09 -5.26 17.92
CA ILE A 185 -2.93 -6.38 17.49
C ILE A 185 -3.53 -7.07 18.72
N LYS A 186 -2.71 -7.34 19.73
CA LYS A 186 -3.16 -7.92 21.00
C LYS A 186 -4.25 -7.08 21.64
N ASP A 187 -4.07 -5.76 21.75
CA ASP A 187 -5.09 -4.87 22.29
C ASP A 187 -6.38 -4.91 21.46
N GLY A 188 -6.27 -4.85 20.13
CA GLY A 188 -7.41 -4.92 19.23
C GLY A 188 -8.21 -6.22 19.30
N MET A 189 -7.55 -7.36 19.60
CA MET A 189 -8.22 -8.66 19.77
C MET A 189 -9.17 -8.72 20.97
N TYR A 190 -8.97 -7.86 21.98
CA TYR A 190 -9.80 -7.87 23.20
C TYR A 190 -10.66 -6.62 23.35
N ASN A 191 -10.20 -5.48 22.85
CA ASN A 191 -10.79 -4.17 23.16
C ASN A 191 -11.36 -3.44 21.93
N SER A 192 -11.11 -3.90 20.69
CA SER A 192 -11.57 -3.17 19.50
C SER A 192 -13.09 -3.19 19.35
N VAL A 193 -13.65 -2.04 18.97
CA VAL A 193 -15.04 -1.94 18.54
C VAL A 193 -15.25 -2.30 17.07
N ASN A 194 -14.18 -2.27 16.27
CA ASN A 194 -14.22 -2.43 14.82
C ASN A 194 -13.95 -3.87 14.34
N PHE A 195 -13.36 -4.73 15.20
CA PHE A 195 -12.94 -6.10 14.86
C PHE A 195 -13.55 -7.09 15.86
N LYS A 196 -14.88 -7.04 16.01
CA LYS A 196 -15.62 -7.76 17.06
C LYS A 196 -16.05 -9.15 16.66
N GLY A 197 -15.99 -9.50 15.38
CA GLY A 197 -16.35 -10.84 14.94
C GLY A 197 -15.23 -11.84 15.21
N ASP A 198 -15.61 -13.11 15.28
CA ASP A 198 -14.69 -14.24 15.39
C ASP A 198 -14.30 -14.75 13.99
N SER A 199 -14.14 -13.85 13.00
CA SER A 199 -13.81 -14.22 11.60
C SER A 199 -12.36 -13.92 11.24
N ALA A 200 -11.84 -14.61 10.22
CA ALA A 200 -10.53 -14.31 9.65
C ALA A 200 -10.44 -12.87 9.13
N TRP A 201 -11.56 -12.33 8.65
CA TRP A 201 -11.64 -10.94 8.19
C TRP A 201 -11.43 -9.94 9.33
N ASP A 202 -11.98 -10.20 10.52
CA ASP A 202 -11.78 -9.34 11.69
C ASP A 202 -10.32 -9.33 12.14
N PHE A 203 -9.70 -10.52 12.24
CA PHE A 203 -8.29 -10.63 12.58
C PHE A 203 -7.39 -9.96 11.54
N TYR A 204 -7.66 -10.18 10.26
CA TYR A 204 -6.93 -9.55 9.15
C TYR A 204 -6.97 -8.01 9.26
N ASN A 205 -8.15 -7.43 9.52
CA ASN A 205 -8.29 -5.99 9.68
C ASN A 205 -7.58 -5.44 10.93
N ASN A 206 -7.57 -6.22 12.02
CA ASN A 206 -6.81 -5.87 13.21
C ASN A 206 -5.29 -5.89 12.98
N VAL A 207 -4.79 -6.87 12.23
CA VAL A 207 -3.38 -6.94 11.84
C VAL A 207 -3.01 -5.73 10.96
N THR A 208 -3.81 -5.45 9.93
CA THR A 208 -3.53 -4.32 9.02
C THR A 208 -3.64 -2.96 9.72
N GLU A 209 -4.48 -2.80 10.75
CA GLU A 209 -4.49 -1.59 11.58
C GLU A 209 -3.12 -1.31 12.20
N SER A 210 -2.47 -2.35 12.73
CA SER A 210 -1.14 -2.21 13.31
C SER A 210 -0.08 -1.79 12.28
N LEU A 211 -0.27 -2.10 11.00
CA LEU A 211 0.68 -1.75 9.96
C LEU A 211 0.68 -0.25 9.61
N LYS A 212 -0.27 0.54 10.12
CA LYS A 212 -0.24 2.01 9.99
C LYS A 212 1.01 2.64 10.59
N ILE A 213 1.63 2.01 11.59
CA ILE A 213 2.87 2.50 12.20
C ILE A 213 4.14 2.05 11.45
N SER A 214 4.00 1.28 10.36
CA SER A 214 5.13 0.88 9.51
C SER A 214 5.83 2.09 8.89
N THR A 215 7.14 1.97 8.71
CA THR A 215 7.90 3.02 8.01
C THR A 215 7.51 3.06 6.55
N VAL A 216 7.62 4.23 5.93
CA VAL A 216 7.37 4.48 4.51
C VAL A 216 8.01 3.47 3.56
N ASN A 217 9.24 3.06 3.88
CA ASN A 217 9.99 2.13 3.05
C ASN A 217 9.40 0.72 3.08
N ASN A 218 8.80 0.35 4.22
CA ASN A 218 8.30 -1.00 4.50
C ASN A 218 6.78 -1.11 4.40
N TYR A 219 6.02 -0.03 4.56
CA TYR A 219 4.55 -0.01 4.63
C TYR A 219 3.90 -0.94 3.60
N LEU A 220 4.31 -0.77 2.34
CA LEU A 220 3.80 -1.58 1.25
C LEU A 220 4.19 -3.06 1.37
N LYS A 221 5.46 -3.32 1.65
CA LYS A 221 6.00 -4.69 1.79
C LYS A 221 5.31 -5.43 2.95
N ASP A 222 5.10 -4.74 4.07
CA ASP A 222 4.52 -5.33 5.27
C ASP A 222 3.06 -5.77 4.99
N HIS A 223 2.28 -4.95 4.29
CA HIS A 223 0.89 -5.30 3.93
C HIS A 223 0.82 -6.50 2.99
N ILE A 224 1.68 -6.57 1.96
CA ILE A 224 1.76 -7.73 1.05
C ILE A 224 2.11 -8.99 1.84
N ASN A 225 3.14 -8.91 2.68
CA ASN A 225 3.63 -10.05 3.43
C ASN A 225 2.54 -10.62 4.35
N VAL A 226 1.85 -9.75 5.09
CA VAL A 226 0.72 -10.14 5.95
C VAL A 226 -0.40 -10.75 5.11
N HIS A 227 -0.76 -10.14 3.98
CA HIS A 227 -1.82 -10.66 3.14
C HIS A 227 -1.51 -12.07 2.62
N ASN A 228 -0.32 -12.25 2.03
CA ASN A 228 0.12 -13.55 1.51
C ASN A 228 0.21 -14.61 2.61
N PHE A 229 0.65 -14.23 3.81
CA PHE A 229 0.71 -15.16 4.93
C PHE A 229 -0.68 -15.59 5.37
N ILE A 230 -1.59 -14.65 5.59
CA ILE A 230 -2.94 -14.98 6.07
C ILE A 230 -3.69 -15.83 5.02
N THR A 231 -3.61 -15.48 3.74
CA THR A 231 -4.28 -16.26 2.69
C THR A 231 -3.69 -17.67 2.57
N ALA A 232 -2.36 -17.82 2.68
CA ALA A 232 -1.72 -19.13 2.67
C ALA A 232 -2.12 -20.00 3.87
N GLU A 233 -2.07 -19.44 5.08
CA GLU A 233 -2.35 -20.18 6.33
C GLU A 233 -3.83 -20.55 6.48
N LEU A 234 -4.72 -19.78 5.87
CA LEU A 234 -6.17 -20.02 5.93
C LEU A 234 -6.73 -20.64 4.64
N ALA A 235 -5.86 -21.03 3.70
CA ALA A 235 -6.20 -21.68 2.43
C ALA A 235 -7.24 -20.92 1.58
N ILE A 236 -6.99 -19.63 1.37
CA ILE A 236 -7.84 -18.67 0.63
C ILE A 236 -7.38 -18.52 -0.82
#